data_AF-A0AAU2IYP6-F1
#
_entry.id   AF-A0AAU2IYP6-F1
#
_cell.length_a   1.000
_cell.length_b   1.000
_cell.length_c   1.000
_cell.angle_alpha   90.00
_cell.angle_beta   90.00
_cell.angle_gamma   90.00
#
_symmetry.space_group_name_H-M   'P 1'
#
loop_
_entity.id
_entity.type
_entity.pdbx_description
1 polymer ?
#
loop_
_entity_poly.entity_id
_entity_poly.type
_entity_poly.pdbx_seq_one_letter_code
_entity_poly.pdbx_strand_id
1 'polypeptide(L)'
;MTNDFTQSSAASGRALSYGEMLADQTLDGDERDALVAETLMAYMSTLLVRRGDVATAQLLLQVDRWKLDWDQEGHEKDLVLEVDPANMSHFTDDLLQKLRQLCQEISGRLRLGVNWVEVKETLPVVGPGWRDMIQREISGERPSNQARRLQPSPRRWLEDNLAFTNEGEQRVYRLLKHRQEKVLPPEETIAIFPLPNGRIAGRTWEPDFLVTYKGRAGVLEIDGPHHNARRALDVTREHLMHDSGVAYVDRVPVEALENREEMERVIDRFLRRLAEPR
;
A
#
# COMPACT_ATOMS: atom_id res chain seq x y z
N MET A 1 5.14 1.02 -15.42
CA MET A 1 6.46 1.16 -14.79
C MET A 1 6.25 1.97 -13.53
N THR A 2 6.73 1.44 -12.41
CA THR A 2 6.55 1.95 -11.05
C THR A 2 7.61 3.01 -10.76
N ASN A 3 7.21 4.18 -10.24
CA ASN A 3 8.12 5.23 -9.82
C ASN A 3 8.96 4.72 -8.63
N ASP A 4 10.21 4.39 -8.91
CA ASP A 4 11.19 3.95 -7.91
C ASP A 4 12.35 4.96 -7.90
N PHE A 5 12.13 6.10 -7.23
CA PHE A 5 13.20 7.06 -6.97
C PHE A 5 14.11 6.52 -5.87
N THR A 6 15.07 5.69 -6.26
CA THR A 6 16.16 5.29 -5.38
C THR A 6 17.13 6.46 -5.22
N GLN A 7 17.06 7.12 -4.06
CA GLN A 7 18.07 8.09 -3.62
C GLN A 7 19.42 7.39 -3.48
N SER A 8 20.39 7.78 -4.31
CA SER A 8 21.81 7.54 -4.05
C SER A 8 22.63 8.78 -4.38
N SER A 9 22.93 9.56 -3.34
CA SER A 9 24.30 9.87 -2.92
C SER A 9 24.31 11.10 -2.02
N ALA A 10 25.05 11.00 -0.93
CA ALA A 10 25.13 12.01 0.10
C ALA A 10 25.86 13.27 -0.39
N ALA A 11 25.12 14.37 -0.56
CA ALA A 11 25.65 15.73 -0.55
C ALA A 11 24.59 16.70 -0.03
N SER A 12 24.81 17.27 1.16
CA SER A 12 24.19 18.51 1.69
C SER A 12 22.71 18.75 1.30
N GLY A 13 21.78 18.11 2.01
CA GLY A 13 20.35 18.04 1.70
C GLY A 13 19.58 19.37 1.74
N ARG A 14 19.67 20.14 0.66
CA ARG A 14 18.59 21.05 0.26
C ARG A 14 17.62 20.24 -0.61
N ALA A 15 16.36 20.15 -0.20
CA ALA A 15 15.32 19.61 -1.07
C ALA A 15 15.23 20.49 -2.33
N LEU A 16 15.40 19.89 -3.51
CA LEU A 16 15.23 20.57 -4.78
C LEU A 16 13.76 20.97 -4.94
N SER A 17 13.52 22.16 -5.45
CA SER A 17 12.19 22.58 -5.89
C SER A 17 11.82 21.89 -7.20
N TYR A 18 10.53 21.74 -7.48
CA TYR A 18 10.06 21.19 -8.75
C TYR A 18 10.61 21.93 -9.98
N GLY A 19 10.84 23.24 -9.88
CA GLY A 19 11.46 24.01 -10.97
C GLY A 19 12.94 23.65 -11.20
N GLU A 20 13.69 23.38 -10.12
CA GLU A 20 15.08 22.90 -10.22
C GLU A 20 15.13 21.47 -10.79
N MET A 21 14.18 20.61 -10.41
CA MET A 21 14.08 19.25 -10.94
C MET A 21 13.68 19.22 -12.43
N LEU A 22 12.74 20.07 -12.87
CA LEU A 22 12.31 20.17 -14.27
C LEU A 22 13.36 20.77 -15.21
N ALA A 23 14.34 21.49 -14.64
CA ALA A 23 15.47 22.04 -15.38
C ALA A 23 16.55 20.98 -15.66
N ASP A 24 16.46 19.80 -15.04
CA ASP A 24 17.36 18.70 -15.30
C ASP A 24 17.17 18.17 -16.73
N GLN A 25 18.25 18.19 -17.50
CA GLN A 25 18.27 17.75 -18.90
C GLN A 25 18.51 16.24 -19.02
N THR A 26 18.82 15.54 -17.92
CA THR A 26 19.04 14.09 -17.96
C THR A 26 17.75 13.28 -17.85
N LEU A 27 16.62 13.92 -17.55
CA LEU A 27 15.32 13.26 -17.49
C LEU A 27 14.89 12.79 -18.88
N ASP A 28 14.46 11.54 -18.99
CA ASP A 28 13.80 11.08 -20.20
C ASP A 28 12.38 11.68 -20.35
N GLY A 29 11.74 11.42 -21.49
CA GLY A 29 10.43 12.01 -21.79
C GLY A 29 9.33 11.61 -20.79
N ASP A 30 9.34 10.36 -20.34
CA ASP A 30 8.31 9.81 -19.44
C ASP A 30 8.55 10.28 -18.01
N GLU A 31 9.81 10.34 -17.57
CA GLU A 31 10.22 10.90 -16.28
C GLU A 31 9.88 12.39 -16.20
N ARG A 32 10.12 13.13 -17.28
CA ARG A 32 9.76 14.54 -17.37
C ARG A 32 8.24 14.74 -17.30
N ASP A 33 7.46 13.94 -18.03
CA ASP A 33 6.00 14.01 -17.98
C ASP A 33 5.46 13.70 -16.58
N ALA A 34 5.97 12.66 -15.93
CA ALA A 34 5.59 12.30 -14.57
C ALA A 34 5.89 13.44 -13.59
N LEU A 35 7.06 14.08 -13.72
CA LEU A 35 7.45 15.22 -12.90
C LEU A 35 6.58 16.46 -13.18
N VAL A 36 6.18 16.70 -14.42
CA VAL A 36 5.24 17.78 -14.77
C VAL A 36 3.86 17.53 -14.14
N ALA A 37 3.33 16.32 -14.27
CA ALA A 37 2.04 15.96 -13.66
C ALA A 37 2.08 16.11 -12.14
N GLU A 38 3.15 15.65 -11.50
CA GLU A 38 3.38 15.82 -10.06
C GLU A 38 3.45 17.29 -9.66
N THR A 39 4.17 18.09 -10.43
CA THR A 39 4.28 19.54 -10.21
C THR A 39 2.91 20.21 -10.26
N LEU A 40 2.10 19.91 -11.28
CA LEU A 40 0.75 20.45 -11.41
C LEU A 40 -0.11 20.07 -10.21
N MET A 41 -0.13 18.80 -9.81
CA MET A 41 -0.90 18.33 -8.66
C MET A 41 -0.51 19.03 -7.36
N ALA A 42 0.80 19.17 -7.11
CA ALA A 42 1.31 19.83 -5.92
C ALA A 42 0.92 21.31 -5.86
N TYR A 43 1.10 22.05 -6.96
CA TYR A 43 0.74 23.47 -7.03
C TYR A 43 -0.77 23.68 -6.99
N MET A 44 -1.55 22.88 -7.70
CA MET A 44 -3.02 22.96 -7.69
C MET A 44 -3.55 22.78 -6.27
N SER A 45 -3.17 21.68 -5.60
CA SER A 45 -3.59 21.37 -4.25
C SER A 45 -3.19 22.46 -3.25
N THR A 46 -1.94 22.94 -3.33
CA THR A 46 -1.44 23.99 -2.44
C THR A 46 -2.15 25.31 -2.66
N LEU A 47 -2.40 25.71 -3.90
CA LEU A 47 -3.09 26.96 -4.23
C LEU A 47 -4.55 26.92 -3.79
N LEU A 48 -5.24 25.79 -3.96
CA LEU A 48 -6.62 25.62 -3.50
C LEU A 48 -6.73 25.81 -1.98
N VAL A 49 -5.86 25.15 -1.21
CA VAL A 49 -5.80 25.32 0.25
C VAL A 49 -5.53 26.78 0.63
N ARG A 50 -4.56 27.44 -0.01
CA ARG A 50 -4.23 28.85 0.26
C ARG A 50 -5.34 29.82 -0.14
N ARG A 51 -6.17 29.47 -1.12
CA ARG A 51 -7.36 30.22 -1.53
C ARG A 51 -8.58 29.93 -0.64
N GLY A 52 -8.43 29.08 0.38
CA GLY A 52 -9.51 28.69 1.29
C GLY A 52 -10.44 27.61 0.73
N ASP A 53 -10.13 27.06 -0.43
CA ASP A 53 -10.93 26.02 -1.09
C ASP A 53 -10.46 24.62 -0.69
N VAL A 54 -10.71 24.31 0.58
CA VAL A 54 -10.27 23.05 1.19
C VAL A 54 -11.02 21.85 0.62
N ALA A 55 -12.30 22.02 0.22
CA ALA A 55 -13.12 20.94 -0.30
C ALA A 55 -12.59 20.41 -1.64
N THR A 56 -12.25 21.28 -2.59
CA THR A 56 -11.65 20.85 -3.86
C THR A 56 -10.25 20.26 -3.66
N ALA A 57 -9.45 20.80 -2.72
CA ALA A 57 -8.16 20.21 -2.40
C ALA A 57 -8.28 18.79 -1.81
N GLN A 58 -9.29 18.55 -0.96
CA GLN A 58 -9.58 17.21 -0.44
C GLN A 58 -9.97 16.22 -1.54
N LEU A 59 -10.72 16.66 -2.56
CA LEU A 59 -11.04 15.82 -3.72
C LEU A 59 -9.79 15.47 -4.53
N LEU A 60 -8.83 16.40 -4.71
CA LEU A 60 -7.57 16.09 -5.38
C LEU A 60 -6.72 15.06 -4.60
N LEU A 61 -6.81 15.02 -3.27
CA LEU A 61 -6.17 13.99 -2.45
C LEU A 61 -6.82 12.61 -2.57
N GLN A 62 -8.03 12.53 -3.14
CA GLN A 62 -8.74 11.27 -3.41
C GLN A 62 -8.50 10.73 -4.82
N VAL A 63 -7.70 11.43 -5.64
CA VAL A 63 -7.27 10.93 -6.95
C VAL A 63 -6.32 9.75 -6.75
N ASP A 64 -6.64 8.61 -7.36
CA ASP A 64 -5.85 7.37 -7.22
C ASP A 64 -4.52 7.49 -7.96
N ARG A 65 -4.55 8.13 -9.14
CA ARG A 65 -3.39 8.30 -10.00
C ARG A 65 -3.51 9.53 -10.90
N TRP A 66 -2.39 10.16 -11.20
CA TRP A 66 -2.31 11.22 -12.20
C TRP A 66 -1.17 10.96 -13.18
N LYS A 67 -1.35 11.40 -14.43
CA LYS A 67 -0.36 11.29 -15.50
C LYS A 67 -0.62 12.35 -16.56
N LEU A 68 0.36 12.58 -17.43
CA LEU A 68 0.10 13.21 -18.71
C LEU A 68 -0.27 12.13 -19.73
N ASP A 69 -1.29 12.41 -20.52
CA ASP A 69 -1.68 11.55 -21.64
C ASP A 69 -1.98 12.43 -22.85
N TRP A 70 -1.82 11.88 -24.05
CA TRP A 70 -2.18 12.63 -25.25
C TRP A 70 -3.70 12.77 -25.33
N ASP A 71 -4.17 13.94 -25.77
CA ASP A 71 -5.58 14.15 -26.10
C ASP A 71 -6.05 13.16 -27.20
N GLN A 72 -7.36 13.12 -27.45
CA GLN A 72 -7.92 12.20 -28.45
C GLN A 72 -7.40 12.45 -29.88
N GLU A 73 -6.89 13.65 -30.15
CA GLU A 73 -6.39 14.07 -31.46
C GLU A 73 -4.86 13.86 -31.60
N GLY A 74 -4.16 13.57 -30.49
CA GLY A 74 -2.72 13.46 -30.42
C GLY A 74 -1.98 14.80 -30.51
N HIS A 75 -2.66 15.92 -30.25
CA HIS A 75 -2.10 17.26 -30.48
C HIS A 75 -1.41 17.82 -29.23
N GLU A 76 -2.04 17.71 -28.07
CA GLU A 76 -1.50 18.18 -26.80
C GLU A 76 -1.56 17.08 -25.72
N LYS A 77 -0.81 17.27 -24.63
CA LYS A 77 -0.89 16.42 -23.45
C LYS A 77 -1.79 17.04 -22.40
N ASP A 78 -2.71 16.24 -21.90
CA ASP A 78 -3.66 16.59 -20.86
C ASP A 78 -3.23 15.99 -19.52
N LEU A 79 -3.50 16.72 -18.43
CA LEU A 79 -3.40 16.13 -17.09
C LEU A 79 -4.60 15.22 -16.86
N VAL A 80 -4.37 13.91 -16.86
CA VAL A 80 -5.40 12.90 -16.59
C VAL A 80 -5.37 12.54 -15.11
N LEU A 81 -6.51 12.70 -14.44
CA LEU A 81 -6.75 12.28 -13.06
C LEU A 81 -7.62 11.03 -13.06
N GLU A 82 -7.07 9.91 -12.62
CA GLU A 82 -7.79 8.64 -12.46
C GLU A 82 -8.37 8.58 -11.04
N VAL A 83 -9.70 8.41 -10.94
CA VAL A 83 -10.45 8.44 -9.68
C VAL A 83 -11.29 7.18 -9.49
N ASP A 84 -11.45 6.73 -8.25
CA ASP A 84 -12.34 5.63 -7.93
C ASP A 84 -13.78 5.93 -8.44
N PRO A 85 -14.47 4.98 -9.09
CA PRO A 85 -15.82 5.19 -9.61
C PRO A 85 -16.81 5.72 -8.56
N ALA A 86 -16.65 5.37 -7.28
CA ALA A 86 -17.50 5.90 -6.21
C ALA A 86 -17.34 7.41 -6.00
N ASN A 87 -16.17 7.97 -6.35
CA ASN A 87 -15.85 9.38 -6.20
C ASN A 87 -16.12 10.20 -7.46
N MET A 88 -16.40 9.56 -8.61
CA MET A 88 -16.59 10.23 -9.89
C MET A 88 -17.68 11.31 -9.85
N SER A 89 -18.77 11.05 -9.13
CA SER A 89 -19.89 12.00 -8.97
C SER A 89 -19.52 13.31 -8.27
N HIS A 90 -18.39 13.36 -7.56
CA HIS A 90 -17.89 14.58 -6.93
C HIS A 90 -17.15 15.49 -7.91
N PHE A 91 -16.70 14.98 -9.07
CA PHE A 91 -16.03 15.73 -10.12
C PHE A 91 -17.03 16.32 -11.12
N THR A 92 -17.85 17.26 -10.63
CA THR A 92 -18.83 18.00 -11.43
C THR A 92 -18.19 18.87 -12.51
N ASP A 93 -18.95 19.23 -13.56
CA ASP A 93 -18.47 20.10 -14.64
C ASP A 93 -17.90 21.44 -14.14
N ASP A 94 -18.54 22.05 -13.13
CA ASP A 94 -18.07 23.28 -12.49
C ASP A 94 -16.71 23.09 -11.83
N LEU A 95 -16.51 21.95 -11.15
CA LEU A 95 -15.23 21.59 -10.56
C LEU A 95 -14.16 21.38 -11.63
N LEU A 96 -14.49 20.65 -12.70
CA LEU A 96 -13.56 20.41 -13.80
C LEU A 96 -13.13 21.72 -14.47
N GLN A 97 -14.08 22.63 -14.71
CA GLN A 97 -13.76 23.94 -15.27
C GLN A 97 -12.82 24.73 -14.36
N LYS A 98 -13.05 24.70 -13.04
CA LYS A 98 -12.17 25.32 -12.06
C LYS A 98 -10.76 24.72 -12.07
N LEU A 99 -10.65 23.40 -12.11
CA LEU A 99 -9.37 22.69 -12.16
C LEU A 99 -8.62 23.00 -13.46
N ARG A 100 -9.32 23.08 -14.60
CA ARG A 100 -8.74 23.48 -15.89
C ARG A 100 -8.16 24.89 -15.86
N GLN A 101 -8.91 25.87 -15.33
CA GLN A 101 -8.42 27.24 -15.19
C GLN A 101 -7.18 27.31 -14.30
N LEU A 102 -7.17 26.56 -13.20
CA LEU A 102 -6.02 26.50 -12.30
C LEU A 102 -4.80 25.84 -12.96
N CYS A 103 -5.01 24.75 -13.71
CA CYS A 103 -3.97 24.08 -14.50
C CYS A 103 -3.35 25.05 -15.51
N GLN A 104 -4.19 25.77 -16.28
CA GLN A 104 -3.74 26.79 -17.23
C GLN A 104 -2.95 27.92 -16.56
N GLU A 105 -3.40 28.40 -15.40
CA GLU A 105 -2.70 29.43 -14.63
C GLU A 105 -1.29 28.96 -14.22
N ILE A 106 -1.19 27.75 -13.68
CA ILE A 106 0.08 27.18 -13.19
C ILE A 106 1.00 26.85 -14.37
N SER A 107 0.48 26.15 -15.37
CA SER A 107 1.20 25.74 -16.56
C SER A 107 1.72 26.94 -17.34
N GLY A 108 0.94 28.01 -17.48
CA GLY A 108 1.37 29.25 -18.12
C GLY A 108 2.50 29.95 -17.36
N ARG A 109 2.44 29.97 -16.02
CA ARG A 109 3.51 30.57 -15.18
C ARG A 109 4.80 29.76 -15.18
N LEU A 110 4.69 28.43 -15.18
CA LEU A 110 5.82 27.51 -15.09
C LEU A 110 6.28 26.99 -16.47
N ARG A 111 5.60 27.38 -17.55
CA ARG A 111 5.84 26.95 -18.94
C ARG A 111 5.83 25.43 -19.10
N LEU A 112 4.83 24.77 -18.54
CA LEU A 112 4.74 23.30 -18.51
C LEU A 112 4.12 22.70 -19.77
N GLY A 113 3.38 23.49 -20.57
CA GLY A 113 2.81 23.03 -21.84
C GLY A 113 1.59 22.11 -21.70
N VAL A 114 0.97 22.06 -20.52
CA VAL A 114 -0.26 21.30 -20.24
C VAL A 114 -1.40 22.28 -20.01
N ASN A 115 -2.46 22.23 -20.83
CA ASN A 115 -3.51 23.26 -20.83
C ASN A 115 -4.88 22.74 -20.43
N TRP A 116 -4.98 21.45 -20.15
CA TRP A 116 -6.24 20.78 -19.88
C TRP A 116 -6.13 19.79 -18.72
N VAL A 117 -7.30 19.48 -18.16
CA VAL A 117 -7.47 18.48 -17.11
C VAL A 117 -8.66 17.61 -17.50
N GLU A 118 -8.42 16.31 -17.50
CA GLU A 118 -9.41 15.27 -17.73
C GLU A 118 -9.51 14.39 -16.49
N VAL A 119 -10.73 13.96 -16.15
CA VAL A 119 -10.96 13.01 -15.07
C VAL A 119 -11.54 11.74 -15.67
N LYS A 120 -10.93 10.60 -15.35
CA LYS A 120 -11.34 9.28 -15.80
C LYS A 120 -11.55 8.37 -14.60
N GLU A 121 -12.45 7.41 -14.76
CA GLU A 121 -12.57 6.34 -13.79
C GLU A 121 -11.30 5.48 -13.81
N THR A 122 -10.79 5.18 -12.62
CA THR A 122 -9.75 4.16 -12.45
C THR A 122 -10.35 2.82 -12.88
N LEU A 123 -9.84 2.25 -13.96
CA LEU A 123 -10.29 0.95 -14.41
C LEU A 123 -9.83 -0.13 -13.42
N PRO A 124 -10.74 -0.98 -12.93
CA PRO A 124 -10.35 -2.10 -12.09
C PRO A 124 -9.48 -3.07 -12.91
N VAL A 125 -8.55 -3.73 -12.23
CA VAL A 125 -7.75 -4.79 -12.85
C VAL A 125 -8.63 -6.01 -13.01
N VAL A 126 -8.95 -6.37 -14.26
CA VAL A 126 -9.85 -7.49 -14.58
C VAL A 126 -9.04 -8.73 -14.98
N GLY A 127 -9.17 -9.82 -14.23
CA GLY A 127 -8.54 -11.11 -14.52
C GLY A 127 -9.47 -12.15 -15.18
N PRO A 128 -8.96 -13.33 -15.59
CA PRO A 128 -9.77 -14.39 -16.21
C PRO A 128 -10.97 -14.89 -15.40
N GLY A 129 -10.99 -14.68 -14.08
CA GLY A 129 -12.08 -15.03 -13.16
C GLY A 129 -13.04 -13.88 -12.82
N TRP A 130 -13.10 -12.83 -13.64
CA TRP A 130 -13.86 -11.61 -13.32
C TRP A 130 -15.35 -11.84 -13.07
N ARG A 131 -15.96 -12.87 -13.69
CA ARG A 131 -17.38 -13.18 -13.47
C ARG A 131 -17.65 -13.60 -12.04
N ASP A 132 -16.82 -14.48 -11.50
CA ASP A 132 -16.93 -14.94 -10.11
C ASP A 132 -16.64 -13.79 -9.13
N MET A 133 -15.70 -12.92 -9.46
CA MET A 133 -15.38 -11.72 -8.69
C MET A 133 -16.58 -10.76 -8.58
N ILE A 134 -17.21 -10.42 -9.71
CA ILE A 134 -18.41 -9.57 -9.72
C ILE A 134 -19.57 -10.25 -8.99
N GLN A 135 -19.73 -11.57 -9.15
CA GLN A 135 -20.79 -12.31 -8.48
C GLN A 135 -20.63 -12.30 -6.95
N ARG A 136 -19.40 -12.39 -6.44
CA ARG A 136 -19.08 -12.24 -5.01
C ARG A 136 -19.33 -10.82 -4.49
N GLU A 137 -18.99 -9.81 -5.28
CA GLU A 137 -19.20 -8.41 -4.91
C GLU A 137 -20.69 -8.06 -4.84
N ILE A 138 -21.49 -8.56 -5.80
CA ILE A 138 -22.95 -8.45 -5.80
C ILE A 138 -23.56 -9.19 -4.60
N SER A 139 -23.01 -10.35 -4.21
CA SER A 139 -23.48 -11.10 -3.03
C SER A 139 -23.01 -10.50 -1.69
N GLY A 140 -22.29 -9.37 -1.70
CA GLY A 140 -21.88 -8.65 -0.50
C GLY A 140 -20.56 -9.13 0.13
N GLU A 141 -19.84 -10.04 -0.52
CA GLU A 141 -18.48 -10.43 -0.11
C GLU A 141 -17.48 -9.34 -0.56
N ARG A 142 -17.37 -8.26 0.22
CA ARG A 142 -16.44 -7.16 -0.08
C ARG A 142 -15.00 -7.53 0.29
N PRO A 143 -14.02 -7.30 -0.59
CA PRO A 143 -12.61 -7.44 -0.23
C PRO A 143 -12.23 -6.51 0.92
N SER A 144 -11.40 -6.99 1.86
CA SER A 144 -10.87 -6.17 2.94
C SER A 144 -9.88 -5.11 2.41
N ASN A 145 -9.64 -4.03 3.16
CA ASN A 145 -8.63 -3.00 2.82
C ASN A 145 -7.22 -3.59 2.61
N GLN A 146 -6.92 -4.78 3.14
CA GLN A 146 -5.68 -5.50 2.88
C GLN A 146 -5.65 -6.18 1.49
N ALA A 147 -6.78 -6.70 1.03
CA ALA A 147 -6.94 -7.23 -0.33
C ALA A 147 -7.02 -6.11 -1.39
N ARG A 148 -7.45 -4.90 -1.00
CA ARG A 148 -7.56 -3.73 -1.88
C ARG A 148 -6.26 -2.98 -2.14
N ARG A 149 -5.08 -3.40 -1.63
CA ARG A 149 -3.81 -2.78 -2.11
C ARG A 149 -3.75 -2.98 -3.63
N LEU A 150 -3.90 -1.86 -4.34
CA LEU A 150 -3.84 -1.69 -5.78
C LEU A 150 -2.52 -2.28 -6.28
N GLN A 151 -2.57 -3.50 -6.82
CA GLN A 151 -1.49 -4.06 -7.61
C GLN A 151 -2.04 -4.71 -8.88
N PRO A 152 -1.33 -4.59 -10.03
CA PRO A 152 -1.87 -4.91 -11.35
C PRO A 152 -1.85 -6.40 -11.71
N SER A 153 -1.61 -7.29 -10.75
CA SER A 153 -1.46 -8.72 -10.98
C SER A 153 -2.37 -9.49 -10.04
N PRO A 154 -3.01 -10.59 -10.50
CA PRO A 154 -3.72 -11.47 -9.59
C PRO A 154 -2.75 -11.88 -8.48
N ARG A 155 -3.07 -11.56 -7.22
CA ARG A 155 -2.24 -12.01 -6.10
C ARG A 155 -2.22 -13.52 -6.15
N ARG A 156 -1.05 -14.07 -6.52
CA ARG A 156 -0.84 -15.52 -6.62
C ARG A 156 -1.20 -16.22 -5.30
N TRP A 157 -1.07 -15.50 -4.19
CA TRP A 157 -1.27 -15.98 -2.83
C TRP A 157 -2.40 -15.18 -2.15
N LEU A 158 -3.65 -15.54 -2.44
CA LEU A 158 -4.87 -14.97 -1.87
C LEU A 158 -5.72 -16.10 -1.26
N GLU A 159 -6.19 -15.93 -0.02
CA GLU A 159 -7.09 -16.88 0.66
C GLU A 159 -7.95 -16.14 1.69
N ASP A 160 -9.25 -16.46 1.80
CA ASP A 160 -10.18 -15.83 2.74
C ASP A 160 -10.22 -14.28 2.70
N ASN A 161 -10.03 -13.70 1.51
CA ASN A 161 -9.90 -12.23 1.30
C ASN A 161 -8.72 -11.59 2.07
N LEU A 162 -7.74 -12.42 2.44
CA LEU A 162 -6.45 -12.07 2.96
C LEU A 162 -5.40 -12.39 1.91
N ALA A 163 -4.32 -11.63 1.93
CA ALA A 163 -3.30 -11.69 0.90
C ALA A 163 -1.92 -11.82 1.51
N PHE A 164 -1.06 -12.50 0.77
CA PHE A 164 0.27 -12.89 1.19
C PHE A 164 1.29 -12.50 0.12
N THR A 165 2.53 -12.24 0.52
CA THR A 165 3.63 -11.91 -0.39
C THR A 165 4.22 -13.16 -1.05
N ASN A 166 4.15 -14.31 -0.37
CA ASN A 166 4.75 -15.56 -0.82
C ASN A 166 3.93 -16.80 -0.37
N GLU A 167 4.29 -17.97 -0.91
CA GLU A 167 3.64 -19.24 -0.58
C GLU A 167 3.86 -19.66 0.88
N GLY A 168 5.01 -19.32 1.45
CA GLY A 168 5.37 -19.63 2.83
C GLY A 168 4.40 -19.00 3.83
N GLU A 169 4.11 -17.71 3.66
CA GLU A 169 3.08 -16.99 4.42
C GLU A 169 1.71 -17.67 4.26
N GLN A 170 1.30 -18.00 3.03
CA GLN A 170 0.02 -18.68 2.82
C GLN A 170 -0.03 -20.06 3.52
N ARG A 171 1.07 -20.81 3.54
CA ARG A 171 1.16 -22.11 4.25
C ARG A 171 1.04 -21.92 5.76
N VAL A 172 1.72 -20.92 6.34
CA VAL A 172 1.60 -20.57 7.77
C VAL A 172 0.17 -20.17 8.13
N TYR A 173 -0.46 -19.33 7.29
CA TYR A 173 -1.85 -18.95 7.45
C TYR A 173 -2.79 -20.16 7.50
N ARG A 174 -2.68 -21.07 6.52
CA ARG A 174 -3.49 -22.30 6.47
C ARG A 174 -3.34 -23.15 7.72
N LEU A 175 -2.13 -23.21 8.28
CA LEU A 175 -1.90 -23.97 9.50
C LEU A 175 -2.51 -23.29 10.73
N LEU A 176 -2.35 -21.96 10.86
CA LEU A 176 -3.02 -21.19 11.92
C LEU A 176 -4.55 -21.33 11.84
N LYS A 177 -5.11 -21.20 10.63
CA LYS A 177 -6.54 -21.43 10.35
C LYS A 177 -6.96 -22.85 10.72
N HIS A 178 -6.18 -23.86 10.34
CA HIS A 178 -6.45 -25.25 10.72
C HIS A 178 -6.47 -25.43 12.25
N ARG A 179 -5.53 -24.82 12.98
CA ARG A 179 -5.55 -24.86 14.45
C ARG A 179 -6.78 -24.17 15.02
N GLN A 180 -7.11 -22.98 14.51
CA GLN A 180 -8.30 -22.21 14.87
C GLN A 180 -9.60 -23.01 14.69
N GLU A 181 -9.75 -23.72 13.58
CA GLU A 181 -11.00 -24.38 13.22
C GLU A 181 -11.11 -25.84 13.70
N LYS A 182 -9.99 -26.54 13.88
CA LYS A 182 -9.96 -28.01 14.06
C LYS A 182 -9.26 -28.51 15.31
N VAL A 183 -8.39 -27.72 15.94
CA VAL A 183 -7.54 -28.19 17.05
C VAL A 183 -7.86 -27.48 18.36
N LEU A 184 -8.11 -26.17 18.32
CA LEU A 184 -8.48 -25.43 19.53
C LEU A 184 -9.84 -25.90 20.07
N PRO A 185 -10.04 -25.87 21.40
CA PRO A 185 -11.35 -26.10 22.01
C PRO A 185 -12.42 -25.16 21.43
N PRO A 186 -13.70 -25.57 21.36
CA PRO A 186 -14.78 -24.75 20.79
C PRO A 186 -14.94 -23.35 21.45
N GLU A 187 -14.57 -23.23 22.71
CA GLU A 187 -14.60 -21.99 23.50
C GLU A 187 -13.37 -21.09 23.33
N GLU A 188 -12.37 -21.53 22.58
CA GLU A 188 -11.13 -20.79 22.33
C GLU A 188 -10.99 -20.41 20.85
N THR A 189 -10.32 -19.28 20.58
CA THR A 189 -9.99 -18.88 19.23
C THR A 189 -8.74 -18.02 19.20
N ILE A 190 -8.13 -17.92 18.02
CA ILE A 190 -7.08 -16.95 17.71
C ILE A 190 -7.60 -15.96 16.68
N ALA A 191 -7.18 -14.71 16.73
CA ALA A 191 -7.34 -13.80 15.60
C ALA A 191 -6.03 -13.75 14.81
N ILE A 192 -6.12 -13.85 13.48
CA ILE A 192 -4.96 -13.94 12.58
C ILE A 192 -4.99 -12.72 11.67
N PHE A 193 -3.97 -11.87 11.76
CA PHE A 193 -3.82 -10.66 10.94
C PHE A 193 -2.53 -10.79 10.12
N PRO A 194 -2.62 -11.21 8.84
CA PRO A 194 -1.45 -11.26 7.96
C PRO A 194 -1.08 -9.86 7.48
N LEU A 195 0.22 -9.61 7.33
CA LEU A 195 0.80 -8.34 6.85
C LEU A 195 0.12 -7.08 7.43
N PRO A 196 -0.10 -6.99 8.76
CA PRO A 196 -0.75 -5.84 9.34
C PRO A 196 0.25 -4.68 9.43
N ASN A 197 0.01 -3.59 8.71
CA ASN A 197 0.77 -2.36 8.95
C ASN A 197 0.56 -1.89 10.39
N GLY A 198 1.65 -1.82 11.15
CA GLY A 198 1.71 -1.30 12.50
C GLY A 198 2.59 -0.06 12.61
N ARG A 199 2.28 0.81 13.55
CA ARG A 199 3.12 1.96 13.91
C ARG A 199 3.58 1.80 15.35
N ILE A 200 4.90 1.87 15.54
CA ILE A 200 5.53 2.03 16.86
C ILE A 200 6.36 3.31 16.85
N ALA A 201 6.87 3.74 18.02
CA ALA A 201 7.61 4.99 18.13
C ALA A 201 8.74 5.05 17.07
N GLY A 202 8.71 6.12 16.26
CA GLY A 202 9.73 6.39 15.24
C GLY A 202 9.65 5.61 13.93
N ARG A 203 8.82 4.55 13.78
CA ARG A 203 8.76 3.76 12.53
C ARG A 203 7.43 3.03 12.28
N THR A 204 7.12 2.85 11.01
CA THR A 204 6.05 1.96 10.53
C THR A 204 6.69 0.63 10.17
N TRP A 205 6.00 -0.46 10.47
CA TRP A 205 6.51 -1.81 10.27
C TRP A 205 5.36 -2.75 9.93
N GLU A 206 5.65 -3.77 9.14
CA GLU A 206 4.73 -4.82 8.70
C GLU A 206 5.35 -6.16 9.15
N PRO A 207 4.86 -6.80 10.23
CA PRO A 207 5.14 -8.21 10.48
C PRO A 207 4.49 -9.08 9.43
N ASP A 208 5.00 -10.30 9.26
CA ASP A 208 4.31 -11.30 8.43
C ASP A 208 2.95 -11.67 9.03
N PHE A 209 2.90 -11.88 10.35
CA PHE A 209 1.67 -12.13 11.09
C PHE A 209 1.66 -11.43 12.46
N LEU A 210 0.52 -10.82 12.77
CA LEU A 210 0.09 -10.56 14.14
C LEU A 210 -0.99 -11.57 14.50
N VAL A 211 -0.83 -12.26 15.62
CA VAL A 211 -1.80 -13.22 16.15
C VAL A 211 -2.21 -12.78 17.53
N THR A 212 -3.52 -12.82 17.83
CA THR A 212 -3.99 -12.62 19.21
C THR A 212 -4.59 -13.91 19.76
N TYR A 213 -4.28 -14.23 21.01
CA TYR A 213 -4.76 -15.42 21.70
C TYR A 213 -4.76 -15.17 23.21
N LYS A 214 -5.82 -15.61 23.92
CA LYS A 214 -5.99 -15.46 25.38
C LYS A 214 -5.68 -14.03 25.89
N GLY A 215 -6.15 -13.02 25.15
CA GLY A 215 -6.01 -11.61 25.52
C GLY A 215 -4.61 -11.01 25.26
N ARG A 216 -3.73 -11.73 24.56
CA ARG A 216 -2.34 -11.31 24.30
C ARG A 216 -2.07 -11.26 22.81
N ALA A 217 -1.17 -10.37 22.40
CA ALA A 217 -0.72 -10.23 21.02
C ALA A 217 0.67 -10.85 20.83
N GLY A 218 0.87 -11.60 19.77
CA GLY A 218 2.13 -12.20 19.39
C GLY A 218 2.44 -11.95 17.92
N VAL A 219 3.71 -11.85 17.59
CA VAL A 219 4.20 -11.65 16.22
C VAL A 219 4.89 -12.92 15.75
N LEU A 220 4.61 -13.33 14.52
CA LEU A 220 5.29 -14.42 13.86
C LEU A 220 5.91 -13.91 12.55
N GLU A 221 7.23 -14.07 12.40
CA GLU A 221 8.00 -13.67 11.22
C GLU A 221 8.52 -14.92 10.51
N ILE A 222 8.62 -14.91 9.18
CA ILE A 222 9.16 -15.98 8.36
C ILE A 222 10.59 -15.56 7.96
N ASP A 223 11.59 -16.23 8.55
CA ASP A 223 12.98 -15.80 8.45
C ASP A 223 13.70 -16.45 7.26
N GLY A 224 14.12 -15.62 6.30
CA GLY A 224 14.98 -15.96 5.16
C GLY A 224 16.40 -16.41 5.58
N PRO A 225 17.11 -17.24 4.80
CA PRO A 225 18.43 -17.77 5.17
C PRO A 225 19.57 -16.73 5.31
N HIS A 226 19.33 -15.42 5.21
CA HIS A 226 20.36 -14.39 5.06
C HIS A 226 20.21 -13.13 5.94
N HIS A 227 19.86 -13.27 7.22
CA HIS A 227 19.82 -12.12 8.16
C HIS A 227 20.80 -12.23 9.34
N ASN A 228 22.09 -12.40 9.07
CA ASN A 228 23.15 -12.26 10.10
C ASN A 228 23.68 -10.82 10.28
N ALA A 229 23.22 -9.84 9.49
CA ALA A 229 23.90 -8.54 9.41
C ALA A 229 23.50 -7.47 10.45
N ARG A 230 22.44 -7.65 11.28
CA ARG A 230 21.96 -6.56 12.15
C ARG A 230 21.31 -6.99 13.49
N ARG A 231 21.92 -7.92 14.23
CA ARG A 231 21.41 -8.37 15.55
C ARG A 231 21.07 -7.24 16.52
N ALA A 232 21.84 -6.15 16.55
CA ALA A 232 21.58 -5.02 17.46
C ALA A 232 20.30 -4.23 17.12
N LEU A 233 19.97 -4.10 15.83
CA LEU A 233 18.73 -3.45 15.39
C LEU A 233 17.52 -4.35 15.62
N ASP A 234 17.71 -5.67 15.53
CA ASP A 234 16.67 -6.65 15.86
C ASP A 234 16.33 -6.66 17.36
N VAL A 235 17.32 -6.57 18.25
CA VAL A 235 17.08 -6.49 19.71
C VAL A 235 16.35 -5.20 20.09
N THR A 236 16.79 -4.06 19.55
CA THR A 236 16.09 -2.78 19.76
C THR A 236 14.66 -2.85 19.23
N ARG A 237 14.47 -3.60 18.13
CA ARG A 237 13.17 -3.76 17.49
C ARG A 237 12.21 -4.59 18.33
N GLU A 238 12.68 -5.71 18.86
CA GLU A 238 11.91 -6.60 19.72
C GLU A 238 11.55 -5.94 21.05
N HIS A 239 12.46 -5.16 21.64
CA HIS A 239 12.17 -4.36 22.84
C HIS A 239 11.01 -3.37 22.62
N LEU A 240 11.03 -2.61 21.52
CA LEU A 240 9.95 -1.68 21.21
C LEU A 240 8.59 -2.38 20.99
N MET A 241 8.59 -3.61 20.48
CA MET A 241 7.35 -4.40 20.35
C MET A 241 6.84 -4.83 21.72
N HIS A 242 7.72 -5.31 22.58
CA HIS A 242 7.37 -5.65 23.96
C HIS A 242 6.82 -4.45 24.73
N ASP A 243 7.47 -3.29 24.61
CA ASP A 243 7.01 -2.05 25.23
C ASP A 243 5.64 -1.59 24.67
N SER A 244 5.30 -1.97 23.43
CA SER A 244 3.98 -1.71 22.83
C SER A 244 2.90 -2.72 23.19
N GLY A 245 3.20 -3.72 24.02
CA GLY A 245 2.23 -4.73 24.46
C GLY A 245 2.20 -6.01 23.62
N VAL A 246 3.14 -6.20 22.69
CA VAL A 246 3.33 -7.51 22.04
C VAL A 246 4.02 -8.44 23.04
N ALA A 247 3.33 -9.50 23.44
CA ALA A 247 3.80 -10.41 24.48
C ALA A 247 4.95 -11.31 24.02
N TYR A 248 4.96 -11.68 22.74
CA TYR A 248 5.87 -12.69 22.22
C TYR A 248 6.15 -12.48 20.73
N VAL A 249 7.42 -12.66 20.32
CA VAL A 249 7.85 -12.64 18.92
C VAL A 249 8.54 -13.98 18.65
N ASP A 250 8.16 -14.68 17.59
CA ASP A 250 8.81 -15.93 17.17
C ASP A 250 9.08 -15.90 15.67
N ARG A 251 9.97 -16.79 15.23
CA ARG A 251 10.35 -16.90 13.82
C ARG A 251 10.11 -18.31 13.30
N VAL A 252 9.51 -18.42 12.12
CA VAL A 252 9.42 -19.63 11.33
C VAL A 252 10.63 -19.67 10.39
N PRO A 253 11.58 -20.60 10.58
CA PRO A 253 12.69 -20.74 9.64
C PRO A 253 12.16 -21.21 8.28
N VAL A 254 12.71 -20.70 7.16
CA VAL A 254 12.28 -21.12 5.81
C VAL A 254 12.37 -22.63 5.62
N GLU A 255 13.34 -23.29 6.25
CA GLU A 255 13.52 -24.73 6.21
C GLU A 255 12.29 -25.48 6.75
N ALA A 256 11.63 -24.93 7.77
CA ALA A 256 10.39 -25.50 8.29
C ALA A 256 9.21 -25.33 7.33
N LEU A 257 9.28 -24.44 6.33
CA LEU A 257 8.20 -24.27 5.36
C LEU A 257 8.04 -25.46 4.41
N GLU A 258 9.10 -26.25 4.23
CA GLU A 258 9.11 -27.47 3.41
C GLU A 258 8.82 -28.73 4.23
N ASN A 259 8.77 -28.63 5.56
CA ASN A 259 8.46 -29.75 6.45
C ASN A 259 7.25 -29.43 7.34
N ARG A 260 6.11 -30.04 7.00
CA ARG A 260 4.86 -29.81 7.72
C ARG A 260 4.95 -30.10 9.22
N GLU A 261 5.59 -31.18 9.64
CA GLU A 261 5.70 -31.50 11.07
C GLU A 261 6.49 -30.46 11.84
N GLU A 262 7.54 -29.92 11.22
CA GLU A 262 8.37 -28.89 11.83
C GLU A 262 7.61 -27.57 11.95
N MET A 263 6.90 -27.17 10.90
CA MET A 263 6.01 -26.02 10.91
C MET A 263 4.94 -26.15 12.02
N GLU A 264 4.31 -27.32 12.14
CA GLU A 264 3.35 -27.62 13.20
C GLU A 264 3.95 -27.43 14.59
N ARG A 265 5.15 -27.96 14.85
CA ARG A 265 5.85 -27.76 16.13
C ARG A 265 6.16 -26.30 16.42
N VAL A 266 6.54 -25.51 15.41
CA VAL A 266 6.83 -24.08 15.57
C VAL A 266 5.54 -23.30 15.91
N ILE A 267 4.46 -23.54 15.18
CA ILE A 267 3.16 -22.88 15.44
C ILE A 267 2.61 -23.27 16.81
N ASP A 268 2.65 -24.56 17.17
CA ASP A 268 2.15 -25.03 18.46
C ASP A 268 2.98 -24.45 19.62
N ARG A 269 4.31 -24.34 19.45
CA ARG A 269 5.19 -23.63 20.41
C ARG A 269 4.80 -22.17 20.53
N PHE A 270 4.60 -21.48 19.41
CA PHE A 270 4.22 -20.07 19.37
C PHE A 270 2.90 -19.82 20.11
N LEU A 271 1.85 -20.59 19.78
CA LEU A 271 0.53 -20.47 20.42
C LEU A 271 0.58 -20.78 21.91
N ARG A 272 1.33 -21.80 22.33
CA ARG A 272 1.52 -22.12 23.75
C ARG A 272 2.19 -20.96 24.49
N ARG A 273 3.29 -20.41 23.96
CA ARG A 273 3.98 -19.28 24.61
C ARG A 273 3.14 -18.00 24.62
N LEU A 274 2.34 -17.78 23.58
CA LEU A 274 1.40 -16.67 23.54
C LEU A 274 0.28 -16.80 24.58
N ALA A 275 -0.12 -18.02 24.93
CA ALA A 275 -1.08 -18.28 26.00
C ALA A 275 -0.52 -18.12 27.42
N GLU A 276 0.77 -18.39 27.64
CA GLU A 276 1.39 -18.42 28.97
C GLU A 276 1.78 -17.01 29.47
N PRO A 277 1.19 -16.49 30.56
CA PRO A 277 1.65 -15.23 31.17
C PRO A 277 3.13 -15.34 31.56
N ARG A 278 3.89 -14.25 31.37
CA ARG A 278 5.29 -14.16 31.80
C ARG A 278 5.40 -14.13 33.32
#